data_AF-A0A1M7B2P6-F1
#
_entry.id   AF-A0A1M7B2P6-F1
#
_cell.length_a   1.000
_cell.length_b   1.000
_cell.length_c   1.000
_cell.angle_alpha   90.00
_cell.angle_beta   90.00
_cell.angle_gamma   90.00
#
_symmetry.space_group_name_H-M   'P 1'
#
loop_
_entity.id
_entity.type
_entity.pdbx_description
1 polymer ?
#
loop_
_entity_poly.entity_id
_entity_poly.type
_entity_poly.pdbx_seq_one_letter_code
_entity_poly.pdbx_strand_id
1 'polypeptide(L)'
;MTNDFFKMTTEEKMAIYGWTREQVPVMEAQIRELLDNKNYIPTTSKWDIFLHKDVKITTKNNEVFFGHVNEIATPDDNDFEEEGLIYTGKYGPCTEILEHEIKSVEIIESHENQ
;
A
#
# COMPACT_ATOMS: atom_id res chain seq x y z
N MET A 1 -11.87 -8.24 -7.44
CA MET A 1 -11.98 -8.80 -8.79
C MET A 1 -11.33 -10.18 -8.77
N THR A 2 -12.08 -11.26 -8.99
CA THR A 2 -11.51 -12.62 -9.06
C THR A 2 -10.72 -12.77 -10.36
N ASN A 3 -9.44 -13.10 -10.26
CA ASN A 3 -8.51 -13.14 -11.39
C ASN A 3 -8.79 -14.38 -12.27
N ASP A 4 -9.61 -14.21 -13.32
CA ASP A 4 -10.11 -15.30 -14.18
C ASP A 4 -9.09 -15.79 -15.23
N PHE A 5 -7.84 -15.29 -15.15
CA PHE A 5 -6.77 -15.58 -16.10
C PHE A 5 -6.47 -17.08 -16.28
N PHE A 6 -6.43 -17.87 -15.19
CA PHE A 6 -6.14 -19.31 -15.27
C PHE A 6 -7.35 -20.15 -15.69
N LYS A 7 -8.55 -19.57 -15.75
CA LYS A 7 -9.75 -20.28 -16.18
C LYS A 7 -10.02 -20.14 -17.68
N MET A 8 -9.33 -19.21 -18.34
CA MET A 8 -9.37 -19.07 -19.81
C MET A 8 -8.64 -20.23 -20.49
N THR A 9 -9.19 -20.67 -21.63
CA THR A 9 -8.57 -21.64 -22.53
C THR A 9 -7.35 -21.04 -23.26
N THR A 10 -6.50 -21.92 -23.79
CA THR A 10 -5.33 -21.51 -24.59
C THR A 10 -5.74 -20.66 -25.78
N GLU A 11 -6.78 -21.06 -26.50
CA GLU A 11 -7.31 -20.34 -27.67
C GLU A 11 -7.83 -18.95 -27.31
N GLU A 12 -8.51 -18.79 -26.16
CA GLU A 12 -8.96 -17.48 -25.66
C GLU A 12 -7.78 -16.57 -25.33
N LYS A 13 -6.72 -17.11 -24.71
CA LYS A 13 -5.51 -16.32 -24.40
C LYS A 13 -4.78 -15.87 -25.66
N MET A 14 -4.72 -16.73 -26.68
CA MET A 14 -4.15 -16.35 -27.98
C MET A 14 -4.97 -15.22 -28.64
N ALA A 15 -6.30 -15.29 -28.54
CA ALA A 15 -7.19 -14.27 -29.11
C ALA A 15 -7.14 -12.93 -28.37
N ILE A 16 -7.06 -12.93 -27.04
CA ILE A 16 -7.08 -11.71 -26.21
C ILE A 16 -5.70 -11.07 -26.11
N TYR A 17 -4.66 -11.86 -25.86
CA TYR A 17 -3.31 -11.36 -25.56
C TYR A 17 -2.34 -11.47 -26.76
N GLY A 18 -2.79 -12.04 -27.88
CA GLY A 18 -1.96 -12.18 -29.09
C GLY A 18 -0.79 -13.16 -28.92
N TRP A 19 -0.81 -14.01 -27.90
CA TRP A 19 0.25 -15.00 -27.66
C TRP A 19 0.17 -16.16 -28.65
N THR A 20 1.30 -16.78 -28.93
CA THR A 20 1.34 -18.06 -29.66
C THR A 20 1.04 -19.22 -28.72
N ARG A 21 0.64 -20.38 -29.27
CA ARG A 21 0.35 -21.60 -28.49
C ARG A 21 1.53 -22.06 -27.64
N GLU A 22 2.75 -21.80 -28.08
CA GLU A 22 4.00 -22.11 -27.37
C GLU A 22 4.31 -21.09 -26.26
N GLN A 23 3.85 -19.85 -26.38
CA GLN A 23 4.05 -18.79 -25.39
C GLN A 23 3.09 -18.89 -24.20
N VAL A 24 1.85 -19.37 -24.41
CA VAL A 24 0.85 -19.51 -23.34
C VAL A 24 1.40 -20.25 -22.09
N PRO A 25 2.02 -21.44 -22.18
CA PRO A 25 2.54 -22.12 -21.00
C PRO A 25 3.72 -21.38 -20.33
N VAL A 26 4.55 -20.67 -21.11
CA VAL A 26 5.67 -19.87 -20.58
C VAL A 26 5.14 -18.68 -19.77
N MET A 27 4.17 -17.95 -20.32
CA MET A 27 3.55 -16.82 -19.64
C MET A 27 2.75 -17.26 -18.41
N GLU A 28 2.05 -18.40 -18.48
CA GLU A 28 1.37 -18.95 -17.30
C GLU A 28 2.33 -19.34 -16.18
N ALA A 29 3.48 -19.94 -16.52
CA ALA A 29 4.51 -20.27 -15.53
C ALA A 29 5.07 -18.99 -14.88
N GLN A 30 5.36 -17.95 -15.68
CA GLN A 30 5.80 -16.66 -15.16
C GLN A 30 4.75 -15.97 -14.28
N ILE A 31 3.48 -15.98 -14.67
CA ILE A 31 2.39 -15.39 -13.87
C ILE A 31 2.17 -16.19 -12.59
N ARG A 32 2.25 -17.53 -12.62
CA ARG A 32 2.24 -18.36 -11.41
C ARG A 32 3.45 -18.06 -10.54
N GLU A 33 4.64 -17.93 -11.10
CA GLU A 33 5.84 -17.57 -10.34
C GLU A 33 5.71 -16.18 -9.70
N LEU A 34 5.10 -15.21 -10.38
CA LEU A 34 4.78 -13.89 -9.81
C LEU A 34 3.75 -13.96 -8.67
N LEU A 35 2.78 -14.89 -8.74
CA LEU A 35 1.76 -15.10 -7.71
C LEU A 35 2.24 -16.00 -6.55
N ASP A 36 3.12 -16.97 -6.85
CA ASP A 36 3.71 -17.93 -5.92
C ASP A 36 4.97 -17.38 -5.23
N ASN A 37 5.63 -16.38 -5.83
CA ASN A 37 6.48 -15.44 -5.10
C ASN A 37 5.59 -14.66 -4.13
N LYS A 38 5.35 -15.27 -2.97
CA LYS A 38 4.73 -14.71 -1.78
C LYS A 38 5.45 -13.46 -1.22
N ASN A 39 6.40 -12.88 -1.97
CA ASN A 39 6.98 -11.57 -1.72
C ASN A 39 6.29 -10.43 -2.50
N TYR A 40 5.29 -10.69 -3.35
CA TYR A 40 4.22 -9.70 -3.51
C TYR A 40 3.24 -9.85 -2.34
N ILE A 41 3.74 -9.57 -1.15
CA ILE A 41 2.92 -8.98 -0.10
C ILE A 41 2.62 -7.60 -0.71
N PRO A 42 1.35 -7.21 -0.99
CA PRO A 42 1.12 -5.78 -1.01
C PRO A 42 1.61 -5.35 0.36
N THR A 43 2.70 -4.58 0.41
CA THR A 43 3.18 -3.95 1.62
C THR A 43 2.11 -2.96 2.01
N THR A 44 0.92 -3.47 2.38
CA THR A 44 -0.05 -2.73 3.15
C THR A 44 0.61 -2.58 4.47
N SER A 45 1.45 -1.54 4.54
CA SER A 45 1.97 -1.00 5.75
C SER A 45 0.78 -0.93 6.71
N LYS A 46 0.97 -1.27 7.98
CA LYS A 46 -0.07 -1.07 9.00
C LYS A 46 -0.59 0.37 9.01
N TRP A 47 0.15 1.27 8.38
CA TRP A 47 -0.16 2.67 8.17
C TRP A 47 -1.14 2.96 7.02
N ASP A 48 -1.29 2.07 6.03
CA ASP A 48 -2.12 2.28 4.83
C ASP A 48 -3.59 2.58 5.17
N ILE A 49 -4.08 2.07 6.30
CA ILE A 49 -5.43 2.34 6.79
C ILE A 49 -5.67 3.82 7.12
N PHE A 50 -4.59 4.58 7.35
CA PHE A 50 -4.63 6.00 7.63
C PHE A 50 -4.42 6.86 6.39
N LEU A 51 -4.01 6.29 5.26
CA LEU A 51 -3.79 7.03 4.02
C LEU A 51 -5.08 7.73 3.56
N HIS A 52 -4.97 9.01 3.21
CA HIS A 52 -6.09 9.88 2.86
C HIS A 52 -7.16 10.01 3.96
N LYS A 53 -6.77 9.80 5.23
CA LYS A 53 -7.63 10.05 6.39
C LYS A 53 -7.15 11.25 7.17
N ASP A 54 -8.10 11.93 7.81
CA ASP A 54 -7.79 12.88 8.86
C ASP A 54 -7.44 12.11 10.12
N VAL A 55 -6.29 12.41 10.72
CA VAL A 55 -5.77 11.69 11.88
C VAL A 55 -5.31 12.62 12.98
N LYS A 56 -5.41 12.12 14.21
CA LYS A 56 -4.75 12.64 15.40
C LYS A 56 -3.60 11.71 15.76
N ILE A 57 -2.38 12.23 15.72
CA ILE A 57 -1.17 11.49 16.07
C ILE A 57 -0.69 12.00 17.43
N THR A 58 -0.47 11.09 18.37
CA THR A 58 0.16 11.39 19.65
C THR A 58 1.55 10.77 19.66
N THR A 59 2.58 11.56 19.95
CA THR A 59 3.96 11.08 20.03
C THR A 59 4.28 10.52 21.42
N LYS A 60 5.41 9.81 21.55
CA LYS A 60 5.94 9.32 22.84
C LYS A 60 6.26 10.46 23.81
N ASN A 61 6.55 11.66 23.30
CA ASN A 61 6.74 12.88 24.07
C ASN A 61 5.42 13.56 24.49
N ASN A 62 4.27 12.93 24.22
CA ASN A 62 2.91 13.45 24.43
C ASN A 62 2.61 14.73 23.61
N GLU A 63 3.31 14.97 22.51
CA GLU A 63 2.92 15.99 21.54
C GLU A 63 1.78 15.46 20.68
N VAL A 64 0.86 16.34 20.29
CA VAL A 64 -0.34 15.97 19.54
C VAL A 64 -0.37 16.73 18.22
N PHE A 65 -0.44 15.98 17.13
CA PHE A 65 -0.52 16.47 15.76
C PHE A 65 -1.88 16.13 15.17
N PHE A 66 -2.43 17.05 14.39
CA PHE A 66 -3.68 16.87 13.66
C PHE A 66 -3.41 17.16 12.19
N GLY A 67 -3.80 16.26 11.29
CA GLY A 67 -3.68 16.53 9.87
C GLY A 67 -4.23 15.42 8.99
N HIS A 68 -4.18 15.66 7.69
CA HIS A 68 -4.57 14.70 6.67
C HIS A 68 -3.33 13.92 6.20
N VAL A 69 -3.42 12.59 6.16
CA VAL A 69 -2.31 11.76 5.68
C VAL A 69 -2.31 11.75 4.15
N ASN A 70 -1.33 12.41 3.54
CA ASN A 70 -1.21 12.45 2.08
C ASN A 70 -0.37 11.30 1.52
N GLU A 71 0.68 10.93 2.24
CA GLU A 71 1.67 9.97 1.82
C GLU A 71 2.19 9.20 3.05
N ILE A 72 2.55 7.95 2.82
CA ILE A 72 3.22 7.09 3.79
C ILE A 72 4.44 6.54 3.08
N ALA A 73 5.63 6.88 3.55
CA ALA A 73 6.84 6.26 3.03
C ALA A 73 7.15 5.01 3.84
N THR A 74 7.31 3.88 3.16
CA THR A 74 7.98 2.72 3.71
C THR A 74 9.48 2.90 3.51
N PRO A 75 10.33 2.67 4.54
CA PRO A 75 11.76 2.68 4.33
C PRO A 75 12.12 1.64 3.24
N ASP A 76 12.93 2.06 2.28
CA ASP A 76 13.45 1.20 1.22
C ASP A 76 14.52 0.28 1.84
N ASP A 77 14.51 -1.01 1.49
CA ASP A 77 15.25 -2.11 2.13
C ASP A 77 16.80 -1.97 2.17
N ASN A 78 17.37 -0.83 1.77
CA ASN A 78 18.81 -0.66 1.58
C ASN A 78 19.53 0.41 2.42
N ASP A 79 18.85 1.18 3.25
CA ASP A 79 19.55 2.05 4.21
C ASP A 79 18.63 2.38 5.39
N PHE A 80 18.97 1.81 6.56
CA PHE A 80 18.36 1.98 7.89
C PHE A 80 17.08 1.19 8.18
N GLU A 81 17.21 0.30 9.17
CA GLU A 81 16.15 -0.47 9.85
C GLU A 81 15.17 0.40 10.65
N GLU A 82 14.66 1.53 10.16
CA GLU A 82 13.71 2.33 10.94
C GLU A 82 12.52 2.88 10.13
N GLU A 83 11.41 2.16 10.27
CA GLU A 83 10.10 2.68 10.72
C GLU A 83 9.41 3.77 9.84
N GLY A 84 8.18 3.47 9.39
CA GLY A 84 7.45 4.24 8.38
C GLY A 84 7.22 5.72 8.72
N LEU A 85 7.13 6.54 7.67
CA LEU A 85 6.93 7.99 7.77
C LEU A 85 5.46 8.35 7.52
N ILE A 86 4.88 9.21 8.34
CA ILE A 86 3.54 9.77 8.12
C ILE A 86 3.64 11.26 7.83
N TYR A 87 3.18 11.67 6.64
CA TYR A 87 3.06 13.08 6.28
C TYR A 87 1.67 13.61 6.63
N THR A 88 1.59 14.47 7.65
CA THR A 88 0.32 15.11 8.01
C THR A 88 0.25 16.56 7.54
N GLY A 89 -0.85 16.93 6.89
CA GLY A 89 -1.09 18.32 6.50
C GLY A 89 -2.55 18.60 6.17
N LYS A 90 -3.25 19.33 7.04
CA LYS A 90 -4.56 19.95 6.70
C LYS A 90 -4.58 21.48 6.88
N TYR A 91 -3.75 22.04 7.76
CA TYR A 91 -3.75 23.47 8.10
C TYR A 91 -2.34 24.08 8.31
N GLY A 92 -1.29 23.47 7.76
CA GLY A 92 0.11 23.90 7.96
C GLY A 92 1.09 23.23 6.99
N PRO A 93 2.41 23.51 7.10
CA PRO A 93 3.43 22.81 6.32
C PRO A 93 3.37 21.31 6.58
N CYS A 94 3.73 20.49 5.59
CA CYS A 94 3.80 19.05 5.75
C CYS A 94 4.73 18.71 6.92
N THR A 95 4.19 18.07 7.95
CA THR A 95 4.96 17.57 9.08
C THR A 95 5.22 16.09 8.86
N GLU A 96 6.51 15.75 8.82
CA GLU A 96 7.01 14.38 8.79
C GLU A 96 7.12 13.86 10.23
N ILE A 97 6.55 12.68 10.49
CA ILE A 97 6.63 12.01 11.80
C ILE A 97 7.09 10.57 11.58
N LEU A 98 8.15 10.18 12.28
CA LEU A 98 8.72 8.83 12.21
C LEU A 98 7.91 7.88 13.09
N GLU A 99 7.71 6.64 12.64
CA GLU A 99 6.91 5.66 13.37
C GLU A 99 7.42 5.40 14.80
N HIS A 100 8.74 5.44 15.03
CA HIS A 100 9.31 5.25 16.38
C HIS A 100 8.96 6.40 17.33
N GLU A 101 8.59 7.57 16.81
CA GLU A 101 8.15 8.71 17.61
C GLU A 101 6.67 8.60 17.97
N ILE A 102 5.90 7.79 17.24
CA ILE A 102 4.47 7.65 17.41
C ILE A 102 4.14 6.76 18.60
N LYS A 103 3.24 7.24 19.45
CA LYS A 103 2.63 6.49 20.55
C LYS A 103 1.27 5.93 20.16
N SER A 104 0.45 6.72 19.48
CA SER A 104 -0.87 6.29 18.99
C SER A 104 -1.36 7.16 17.84
N VAL A 105 -2.15 6.58 16.93
CA VAL A 105 -2.84 7.29 15.84
C VAL A 105 -4.33 6.97 15.89
N GLU A 106 -5.15 8.00 15.84
CA GLU A 106 -6.62 7.92 15.85
C GLU A 106 -7.16 8.53 14.56
N ILE A 107 -8.02 7.82 13.82
CA ILE A 107 -8.75 8.41 12.69
C ILE A 107 -9.79 9.36 13.26
N ILE A 108 -9.74 10.60 12.82
CA ILE A 108 -10.76 11.61 13.09
C ILE A 108 -11.74 11.46 11.94
N GLU A 109 -12.84 10.74 12.14
CA GLU A 109 -13.91 10.76 11.16
C GLU A 109 -14.40 12.20 11.04
N SER A 110 -14.13 12.82 9.89
CA SER A 110 -14.86 14.00 9.46
C SER A 110 -16.31 13.55 9.34
N HIS A 111 -17.16 13.94 10.30
CA HIS A 111 -18.62 13.91 10.15
C HIS A 111 -19.02 14.91 9.07
N GLU A 112 -18.61 14.68 7.82
CA GLU A 112 -19.13 15.38 6.65
C GLU A 112 -20.40 14.66 6.19
N ASN A 113 -21.48 14.92 6.92
CA ASN A 113 -22.89 14.75 6.54
C ASN A 113 -23.40 13.35 6.13
N GLN A 114 -24.70 13.16 6.41
CA GLN A 114 -25.56 12.06 5.97
C GLN A 114 -25.59 11.87 4.45
#